data_AF-A0A0D6Q2Q1-F1
#
_entry.id   AF-A0A0D6Q2Q1-F1
#
_cell.length_a   1.000
_cell.length_b   1.000
_cell.length_c   1.000
_cell.angle_alpha   90.00
_cell.angle_beta   90.00
_cell.angle_gamma   90.00
#
_symmetry.space_group_name_H-M   'P 1'
#
loop_
_entity.id
_entity.type
_entity.pdbx_description
1 polymer ?
#
loop_
_entity_poly.entity_id
_entity_poly.type
_entity_poly.pdbx_seq_one_letter_code
_entity_poly.pdbx_strand_id
1 'polypeptide(L)'
;MLMPVVEELGSDAGSLPDKLVYQQLGKGRTELCMDGQPYFDKDHPAYDSNGELFSYANFGTIQVGEQAQPWWYVFDTSRALKPIIFQPRRPFSIVAKTQLTAGNVFNDDEFVWGTDGRCAAGFGFHMFAYCTNRPPTADVFNSIVGAMASQCRRDGSPYGVSPKLVVGPKNMEGPLRTLLKSTLVPVLAPDGKTWVPGTNVWADYCDLLVADRLPQAVGN
;
A
#
# COMPACT_ATOMS: atom_id res chain seq x y z
N MET A 1 -27.05 6.54 26.31
CA MET A 1 -26.06 7.28 25.50
C MET A 1 -24.65 6.66 25.50
N LEU A 2 -24.37 5.59 26.27
CA LEU A 2 -23.03 4.97 26.36
C LEU A 2 -22.69 4.00 25.21
N MET A 3 -23.70 3.35 24.61
CA MET A 3 -23.48 2.35 23.55
C MET A 3 -22.75 2.90 22.32
N PRO A 4 -23.05 4.10 21.79
CA PRO A 4 -22.31 4.66 20.64
C PRO A 4 -20.82 4.92 20.93
N VAL A 5 -20.45 5.27 22.16
CA VAL A 5 -19.05 5.53 22.53
C VAL A 5 -18.25 4.23 22.61
N VAL A 6 -18.86 3.16 23.15
CA VAL A 6 -18.23 1.84 23.21
C VAL A 6 -18.13 1.20 21.82
N GLU A 7 -19.13 1.43 20.96
CA GLU A 7 -19.09 1.04 19.54
C GLU A 7 -17.93 1.73 18.81
N GLU A 8 -17.77 3.05 18.99
CA GLU A 8 -16.67 3.79 18.38
C GLU A 8 -15.29 3.30 18.89
N LEU A 9 -15.16 3.01 20.18
CA LEU A 9 -13.94 2.42 20.75
C LEU A 9 -13.60 1.07 20.09
N GLY A 10 -14.62 0.23 19.88
CA GLY A 10 -14.47 -1.06 19.18
C GLY A 10 -14.07 -0.88 17.71
N SER A 11 -14.69 0.07 17.02
CA SER A 11 -14.35 0.45 15.65
C SER A 11 -12.90 0.93 15.55
N ASP A 12 -12.47 1.79 16.47
CA ASP A 12 -11.11 2.31 16.50
C ASP A 12 -10.06 1.23 16.73
N ALA A 13 -10.31 0.32 17.69
CA ALA A 13 -9.48 -0.84 17.95
C ALA A 13 -9.42 -1.79 16.74
N GLY A 14 -10.56 -2.10 16.12
CA GLY A 14 -10.65 -2.95 14.94
C GLY A 14 -9.92 -2.35 13.72
N SER A 15 -9.84 -1.03 13.66
CA SER A 15 -9.24 -0.32 12.53
C SER A 15 -7.74 0.02 12.71
N LEU A 16 -7.17 -0.29 13.88
CA LEU A 16 -5.75 -0.07 14.18
C LEU A 16 -4.78 -0.86 13.28
N PRO A 17 -5.04 -2.13 12.90
CA PRO A 17 -4.20 -2.86 11.95
C PRO A 17 -3.95 -2.07 10.65
N ASP A 18 -5.02 -1.53 10.07
CA ASP A 18 -4.96 -0.73 8.84
C ASP A 18 -4.18 0.56 9.06
N LYS A 19 -4.42 1.25 10.19
CA LYS A 19 -3.68 2.47 10.56
C LYS A 19 -2.17 2.20 10.59
N LEU A 20 -1.74 1.08 11.20
CA LEU A 20 -0.32 0.73 11.29
C LEU A 20 0.29 0.41 9.92
N VAL A 21 -0.42 -0.35 9.08
CA VAL A 21 0.05 -0.69 7.73
C VAL A 21 0.22 0.56 6.87
N TYR A 22 -0.78 1.44 6.84
CA TYR A 22 -0.73 2.66 6.02
C TYR A 22 0.28 3.68 6.54
N GLN A 23 0.46 3.79 7.86
CA GLN A 23 1.54 4.59 8.44
C GLN A 23 2.91 4.07 8.01
N GLN A 24 3.10 2.74 8.00
CA GLN A 24 4.34 2.12 7.57
C GLN A 24 4.62 2.39 6.08
N LEU A 25 3.59 2.33 5.22
CA LEU A 25 3.72 2.70 3.81
C LEU A 25 4.09 4.17 3.59
N GLY A 26 3.55 5.08 4.41
CA GLY A 26 3.94 6.49 4.38
C GLY A 26 5.40 6.70 4.77
N LYS A 27 5.89 5.91 5.73
CA LYS A 27 7.29 5.96 6.22
C LYS A 27 8.30 5.21 5.35
N GLY A 28 7.86 4.40 4.38
CA GLY A 28 8.76 3.57 3.58
C GLY A 28 9.83 4.33 2.79
N ARG A 29 9.62 5.63 2.56
CA ARG A 29 10.61 6.50 1.89
C ARG A 29 11.73 7.00 2.81
N THR A 30 11.64 6.76 4.12
CA THR A 30 12.58 7.30 5.12
C THR A 30 13.12 6.22 6.05
N GLU A 31 12.29 5.24 6.41
CA GLU A 31 12.67 4.16 7.32
C GLU A 31 13.45 3.08 6.59
N LEU A 32 14.58 2.68 7.19
CA LEU A 32 15.47 1.69 6.62
C LEU A 32 14.83 0.30 6.60
N CYS A 33 15.13 -0.46 5.56
CA CYS A 33 14.72 -1.85 5.42
C CYS A 33 15.90 -2.81 5.65
N MET A 34 15.72 -4.07 5.26
CA MET A 34 16.64 -5.17 5.55
C MET A 34 18.05 -5.01 4.94
N ASP A 35 18.20 -4.19 3.91
CA ASP A 35 19.47 -3.92 3.22
C ASP A 35 20.17 -2.62 3.68
N GLY A 36 19.57 -1.91 4.65
CA GLY A 36 20.08 -0.63 5.15
C GLY A 36 19.73 0.59 4.30
N GLN A 37 18.95 0.44 3.22
CA GLN A 37 18.34 1.54 2.47
C GLN A 37 16.89 1.76 2.89
N PRO A 38 16.32 2.98 2.73
CA PRO A 38 14.88 3.19 2.78
C PRO A 38 14.09 2.11 2.04
N TYR A 39 12.94 1.68 2.58
CA TYR A 39 12.14 0.62 1.94
C TYR A 39 11.71 0.92 0.50
N PHE A 40 11.48 2.19 0.17
CA PHE A 40 11.27 2.69 -1.19
C PHE A 40 12.46 3.55 -1.61
N ASP A 41 13.36 2.95 -2.37
CA ASP A 41 14.59 3.57 -2.85
C ASP A 41 14.85 3.25 -4.34
N LYS A 42 15.73 4.05 -4.95
CA LYS A 42 16.28 3.85 -6.28
C LYS A 42 17.47 2.88 -6.27
N ASP A 43 18.08 2.66 -5.10
CA ASP A 43 19.40 2.06 -5.00
C ASP A 43 19.47 0.73 -4.22
N HIS A 44 18.47 -0.14 -4.41
CA HIS A 44 18.50 -1.48 -3.83
C HIS A 44 19.45 -2.42 -4.61
N PRO A 45 20.23 -3.28 -3.95
CA PRO A 45 21.04 -4.27 -4.65
C PRO A 45 20.16 -5.39 -5.23
N ALA A 46 20.29 -5.64 -6.54
CA ALA A 46 19.65 -6.75 -7.24
C ALA A 46 20.60 -7.40 -8.26
N TYR A 47 20.18 -8.50 -8.90
CA TYR A 47 20.94 -9.18 -9.95
C TYR A 47 20.21 -9.10 -11.28
N ASP A 48 20.96 -8.95 -12.37
CA ASP A 48 20.45 -9.00 -13.73
C ASP A 48 20.45 -10.43 -14.31
N SER A 49 20.08 -10.58 -15.59
CA SER A 49 20.05 -11.88 -16.27
C SER A 49 21.44 -12.52 -16.46
N ASN A 50 22.51 -11.75 -16.31
CA ASN A 50 23.89 -12.24 -16.39
C ASN A 50 24.43 -12.63 -15.01
N GLY A 51 23.64 -12.42 -13.94
CA GLY A 51 24.06 -12.63 -12.56
C GLY A 51 24.95 -11.50 -12.03
N GLU A 52 24.99 -10.36 -12.72
CA GLU A 52 25.74 -9.17 -12.30
C GLU A 52 24.89 -8.31 -11.35
N LEU A 53 25.56 -7.68 -10.37
CA LEU A 53 24.91 -6.78 -9.43
C LEU A 53 24.53 -5.48 -10.14
N PHE A 54 23.29 -5.03 -9.95
CA PHE A 54 22.81 -3.73 -10.42
C PHE A 54 21.94 -3.03 -9.37
N SER A 55 21.75 -1.72 -9.56
CA SER A 55 20.90 -0.88 -8.70
C SER A 55 19.44 -0.98 -9.15
N TYR A 56 18.58 -1.57 -8.32
CA TYR A 56 17.16 -1.72 -8.55
C TYR A 56 16.37 -0.61 -7.84
N ALA A 57 15.54 0.07 -8.62
CA ALA A 57 14.64 1.10 -8.13
C ALA A 57 13.23 0.54 -7.93
N ASN A 58 12.74 0.54 -6.69
CA ASN A 58 11.33 0.29 -6.40
C ASN A 58 10.54 1.59 -6.14
N PHE A 59 11.10 2.70 -6.62
CA PHE A 59 10.61 4.05 -6.38
C PHE A 59 10.65 4.89 -7.65
N GLY A 60 9.50 5.49 -8.01
CA GLY A 60 9.35 6.31 -9.20
C GLY A 60 8.79 7.70 -8.90
N THR A 61 9.51 8.75 -9.29
CA THR A 61 9.03 10.14 -9.22
C THR A 61 8.48 10.62 -10.56
N ILE A 62 7.71 11.72 -10.56
CA ILE A 62 7.27 12.41 -11.78
C ILE A 62 8.41 12.63 -12.77
N GLN A 63 8.09 12.45 -14.05
CA GLN A 63 8.95 12.82 -15.17
C GLN A 63 8.58 14.22 -15.72
N VAL A 64 9.43 14.76 -16.57
CA VAL A 64 9.21 16.07 -17.20
C VAL A 64 7.88 16.06 -17.97
N GLY A 65 6.99 16.99 -17.63
CA GLY A 65 5.67 17.11 -18.25
C GLY A 65 4.55 16.34 -17.53
N GLU A 66 4.87 15.54 -16.50
CA GLU A 66 3.88 14.85 -15.69
C GLU A 66 3.39 15.71 -14.51
N GLN A 67 2.11 15.59 -14.16
CA GLN A 67 1.54 16.20 -12.97
C GLN A 67 1.69 15.25 -11.78
N ALA A 68 2.21 15.75 -10.67
CA ALA A 68 2.32 14.97 -9.44
C ALA A 68 0.95 14.48 -8.99
N GLN A 69 0.90 13.22 -8.57
CA GLN A 69 -0.24 12.61 -7.92
C GLN A 69 0.10 12.26 -6.47
N PRO A 70 -0.90 11.98 -5.64
CA PRO A 70 -0.66 11.32 -4.36
C PRO A 70 0.10 10.01 -4.56
N TRP A 71 0.82 9.57 -3.52
CA TRP A 71 1.59 8.34 -3.59
C TRP A 71 0.68 7.13 -3.67
N TRP A 72 0.92 6.27 -4.67
CA TRP A 72 0.28 4.97 -4.81
C TRP A 72 1.33 3.87 -4.95
N TYR A 73 0.89 2.64 -4.70
CA TYR A 73 1.75 1.51 -4.44
C TYR A 73 1.31 0.30 -5.25
N VAL A 74 2.28 -0.49 -5.71
CA VAL A 74 2.06 -1.75 -6.42
C VAL A 74 2.78 -2.85 -5.66
N PHE A 75 2.09 -3.96 -5.43
CA PHE A 75 2.57 -5.07 -4.62
C PHE A 75 2.41 -6.41 -5.33
N ASP A 76 3.43 -7.26 -5.19
CA ASP A 76 3.31 -8.70 -5.39
C ASP A 76 2.96 -9.37 -4.06
N THR A 77 1.74 -9.89 -3.97
CA THR A 77 1.23 -10.61 -2.79
C THR A 77 1.08 -12.11 -3.05
N SER A 78 1.58 -12.63 -4.17
CA SER A 78 1.44 -14.04 -4.56
C SER A 78 2.26 -14.99 -3.68
N ARG A 79 3.35 -14.50 -3.09
CA ARG A 79 4.32 -15.30 -2.34
C ARG A 79 4.02 -15.40 -0.85
N ALA A 80 4.68 -16.35 -0.19
CA ALA A 80 4.55 -16.56 1.25
C ALA A 80 5.07 -15.34 2.04
N LEU A 81 6.23 -14.79 1.64
CA LEU A 81 6.75 -13.56 2.20
C LEU A 81 6.07 -12.37 1.53
N LYS A 82 5.36 -11.58 2.35
CA LYS A 82 4.60 -10.42 1.90
C LYS A 82 5.47 -9.16 1.90
N PRO A 83 5.17 -8.17 1.06
CA PRO A 83 5.89 -6.89 1.05
C PRO A 83 5.70 -6.11 2.35
N ILE A 84 4.51 -6.18 2.96
CA ILE A 84 4.25 -5.64 4.29
C ILE A 84 3.78 -6.77 5.19
N ILE A 85 4.34 -6.82 6.41
CA ILE A 85 4.07 -7.87 7.38
C ILE A 85 3.31 -7.25 8.54
N PHE A 86 2.08 -7.72 8.75
CA PHE A 86 1.30 -7.42 9.95
C PHE A 86 1.47 -8.55 10.97
N GLN A 87 1.91 -8.20 12.18
CA GLN A 87 2.11 -9.13 13.28
C GLN A 87 1.07 -8.88 14.38
N PRO A 88 0.00 -9.69 14.47
CA PRO A 88 -0.86 -9.70 15.66
C PRO A 88 -0.10 -10.31 16.84
N ARG A 89 -0.09 -9.63 18.00
CA ARG A 89 0.57 -10.14 19.22
C ARG A 89 -0.43 -10.49 20.32
N ARG A 90 -1.45 -9.65 20.52
CA ARG A 90 -2.59 -9.90 21.42
C ARG A 90 -3.85 -9.39 20.72
N PRO A 91 -4.90 -10.22 20.56
CA PRO A 91 -6.14 -9.75 19.96
C PRO A 91 -6.76 -8.65 20.82
N PHE A 92 -7.43 -7.69 20.17
CA PHE A 92 -8.12 -6.62 20.88
C PHE A 92 -9.36 -7.19 21.58
N SER A 93 -9.51 -6.88 22.87
CA SER A 93 -10.71 -7.19 23.63
C SER A 93 -11.20 -5.95 24.36
N ILE A 94 -12.52 -5.75 24.32
CA ILE A 94 -13.18 -4.69 25.07
C ILE A 94 -13.40 -5.22 26.49
N VAL A 95 -12.88 -4.48 27.47
CA VAL A 95 -13.00 -4.80 28.89
C VAL A 95 -13.89 -3.75 29.53
N ALA A 96 -14.90 -4.21 30.27
CA ALA A 96 -15.86 -3.35 30.96
C ALA A 96 -15.73 -3.52 32.48
N LYS A 97 -15.68 -2.40 33.21
CA LYS A 97 -15.80 -2.34 34.68
C LYS A 97 -17.16 -1.73 35.05
N THR A 98 -18.20 -2.56 34.98
CA THR A 98 -19.60 -2.16 35.23
C THR A 98 -20.23 -2.77 36.47
N GLN A 99 -19.45 -3.52 37.26
CA GLN A 99 -19.95 -4.11 38.49
C GLN A 99 -20.18 -3.02 39.53
N LEU A 100 -21.37 -3.00 40.16
CA LEU A 100 -21.72 -2.03 41.21
C LEU A 100 -20.79 -2.10 42.44
N THR A 101 -20.09 -3.22 42.62
CA THR A 101 -19.12 -3.43 43.70
C THR A 101 -17.71 -2.98 43.35
N ALA A 102 -17.46 -2.54 42.12
CA ALA A 102 -16.15 -2.04 41.71
C ALA A 102 -15.88 -0.68 42.34
N GLY A 103 -14.66 -0.44 42.85
CA GLY A 103 -14.34 0.76 43.63
C GLY A 103 -14.61 2.09 42.93
N ASN A 104 -14.42 2.16 41.61
CA ASN A 104 -14.76 3.34 40.79
C ASN A 104 -16.27 3.56 40.65
N VAL A 105 -17.04 2.48 40.54
CA VAL A 105 -18.50 2.56 40.44
C VAL A 105 -19.11 2.88 41.81
N PHE A 106 -18.57 2.28 42.89
CA PHE A 106 -19.11 2.44 44.24
C PHE A 106 -18.79 3.80 44.86
N ASN A 107 -17.59 4.35 44.65
CA ASN A 107 -17.19 5.62 45.26
C ASN A 107 -17.60 6.83 44.40
N ASP A 108 -17.51 6.71 43.08
CA ASP A 108 -17.55 7.85 42.15
C ASP A 108 -18.68 7.75 41.10
N ASP A 109 -19.53 6.72 41.17
CA ASP A 109 -20.60 6.42 40.21
C ASP A 109 -20.12 6.36 38.74
N GLU A 110 -18.85 5.95 38.53
CA GLU A 110 -18.21 5.94 37.21
C GLU A 110 -18.06 4.53 36.63
N PHE A 111 -18.70 4.30 35.48
CA PHE A 111 -18.48 3.09 34.67
C PHE A 111 -17.34 3.30 33.67
N VAL A 112 -16.40 2.35 33.62
CA VAL A 112 -15.19 2.45 32.79
C VAL A 112 -15.17 1.34 31.75
N TRP A 113 -14.86 1.72 30.50
CA TRP A 113 -14.59 0.80 29.39
C TRP A 113 -13.20 1.07 28.83
N GLY A 114 -12.50 0.00 28.46
CA GLY A 114 -11.19 0.09 27.83
C GLY A 114 -11.01 -1.01 26.81
N THR A 115 -10.03 -0.83 25.92
CA THR A 115 -9.58 -1.85 24.99
C THR A 115 -8.12 -2.17 25.28
N ASP A 116 -7.78 -3.45 25.37
CA ASP A 116 -6.38 -3.90 25.42
C ASP A 116 -6.11 -4.82 24.24
N GLY A 117 -4.97 -4.62 23.60
CA GLY A 117 -4.52 -5.38 22.45
C GLY A 117 -3.13 -4.95 22.04
N ARG A 118 -2.47 -5.75 21.22
CA ARG A 118 -1.12 -5.42 20.73
C ARG A 118 -0.91 -5.99 19.35
N CYS A 119 -0.51 -5.14 18.41
CA CYS A 119 -0.11 -5.52 17.08
C CYS A 119 1.01 -4.60 16.58
N ALA A 120 1.70 -5.01 15.53
CA ALA A 120 2.70 -4.21 14.84
C ALA A 120 2.62 -4.45 13.33
N ALA A 121 3.02 -3.47 12.54
CA ALA A 121 3.25 -3.63 11.10
C ALA A 121 4.72 -3.29 10.81
N GLY A 122 5.31 -3.99 9.84
CA GLY A 122 6.69 -3.78 9.43
C GLY A 122 6.89 -4.07 7.94
N PHE A 123 8.06 -3.69 7.43
CA PHE A 123 8.46 -3.97 6.06
C PHE A 123 8.88 -5.43 5.91
N GLY A 124 8.43 -6.06 4.83
CA GLY A 124 8.95 -7.31 4.31
C GLY A 124 9.95 -7.05 3.20
N PHE A 125 9.83 -7.77 2.09
CA PHE A 125 10.77 -7.62 0.97
C PHE A 125 10.45 -6.41 0.09
N HIS A 126 11.45 -5.56 -0.13
CA HIS A 126 11.40 -4.38 -0.98
C HIS A 126 11.20 -4.75 -2.47
N MET A 127 11.70 -5.91 -2.88
CA MET A 127 11.59 -6.46 -4.25
C MET A 127 10.15 -6.69 -4.71
N PHE A 128 9.20 -6.86 -3.78
CA PHE A 128 7.78 -7.11 -4.05
C PHE A 128 6.90 -5.87 -3.93
N ALA A 129 7.50 -4.71 -3.69
CA ALA A 129 6.78 -3.46 -3.60
C ALA A 129 7.33 -2.48 -4.63
N TYR A 130 6.49 -1.56 -5.07
CA TYR A 130 6.89 -0.40 -5.86
C TYR A 130 6.03 0.79 -5.43
N CYS A 131 6.62 1.97 -5.32
CA CYS A 131 5.93 3.21 -4.96
C CYS A 131 6.14 4.29 -6.01
N THR A 132 5.09 5.04 -6.35
CA THR A 132 5.22 6.18 -7.25
C THR A 132 4.21 7.30 -7.00
N ASN A 133 4.57 8.51 -7.40
CA ASN A 133 3.70 9.68 -7.46
C ASN A 133 3.38 10.12 -8.90
N ARG A 134 3.66 9.25 -9.88
CA ARG A 134 3.37 9.47 -11.31
C ARG A 134 1.87 9.28 -11.59
N PRO A 135 1.33 9.88 -12.68
CA PRO A 135 -0.06 9.66 -13.07
C PRO A 135 -0.33 8.17 -13.39
N PRO A 136 -1.45 7.58 -12.94
CA PRO A 136 -1.77 6.16 -13.15
C PRO A 136 -2.26 5.93 -14.60
N THR A 137 -1.32 5.93 -15.53
CA THR A 137 -1.54 5.64 -16.96
C THR A 137 -1.06 4.23 -17.30
N ALA A 138 -1.52 3.70 -18.44
CA ALA A 138 -1.11 2.38 -18.92
C ALA A 138 0.41 2.26 -19.13
N ASP A 139 1.04 3.32 -19.65
CA ASP A 139 2.50 3.35 -19.89
C ASP A 139 3.29 3.36 -18.58
N VAL A 140 2.83 4.17 -17.60
CA VAL A 140 3.43 4.20 -16.27
C VAL A 140 3.29 2.83 -15.60
N PHE A 141 2.10 2.23 -15.65
CA PHE A 141 1.89 0.90 -15.07
C PHE A 141 2.75 -0.18 -15.74
N ASN A 142 2.89 -0.16 -17.08
CA ASN A 142 3.79 -1.06 -17.80
C ASN A 142 5.25 -0.88 -17.36
N SER A 143 5.70 0.36 -17.17
CA SER A 143 7.05 0.63 -16.70
C SER A 143 7.32 0.08 -15.29
N ILE A 144 6.30 0.09 -14.42
CA ILE A 144 6.37 -0.47 -13.06
C ILE A 144 6.43 -1.99 -13.10
N VAL A 145 5.54 -2.62 -13.88
CA VAL A 145 5.54 -4.08 -14.06
C VAL A 145 6.88 -4.55 -14.64
N GLY A 146 7.41 -3.83 -15.64
CA GLY A 146 8.73 -4.10 -16.21
C GLY A 146 9.87 -3.93 -15.20
N ALA A 147 9.84 -2.89 -14.38
CA ALA A 147 10.84 -2.68 -13.32
C ALA A 147 10.79 -3.82 -12.29
N MET A 148 9.61 -4.19 -11.80
CA MET A 148 9.49 -5.30 -10.84
C MET A 148 9.94 -6.63 -11.43
N ALA A 149 9.71 -6.87 -12.72
CA ALA A 149 10.06 -8.10 -13.41
C ALA A 149 11.55 -8.22 -13.79
N SER A 150 12.31 -7.12 -13.82
CA SER A 150 13.73 -7.12 -14.23
C SER A 150 14.66 -7.81 -13.22
N GLN A 151 14.20 -7.98 -11.99
CA GLN A 151 14.98 -8.60 -10.92
C GLN A 151 15.21 -10.08 -11.19
N CYS A 152 16.47 -10.49 -11.14
CA CYS A 152 16.89 -11.89 -11.24
C CYS A 152 17.50 -12.36 -9.91
N ARG A 153 17.64 -13.67 -9.78
CA ARG A 153 18.48 -14.30 -8.76
C ARG A 153 19.94 -14.23 -9.19
N ARG A 154 20.85 -14.57 -8.27
CA ARG A 154 22.30 -14.58 -8.51
C ARG A 154 22.75 -15.50 -9.65
N ASP A 155 21.95 -16.50 -10.00
CA ASP A 155 22.21 -17.41 -11.12
C ASP A 155 21.70 -16.87 -12.47
N GLY A 156 21.19 -15.64 -12.52
CA GLY A 156 20.59 -15.04 -13.71
C GLY A 156 19.14 -15.47 -13.98
N SER A 157 18.59 -16.39 -13.18
CA SER A 157 17.19 -16.80 -13.34
C SER A 157 16.24 -15.67 -12.92
N PRO A 158 15.16 -15.37 -13.67
CA PRO A 158 14.19 -14.37 -13.28
C PRO A 158 13.62 -14.69 -11.89
N TYR A 159 13.50 -13.67 -11.04
CA TYR A 159 13.00 -13.87 -9.69
C TYR A 159 11.54 -14.31 -9.72
N GLY A 160 10.77 -13.85 -10.73
CA GLY A 160 9.38 -14.22 -11.00
C GLY A 160 8.37 -13.35 -10.23
N VAL A 161 8.67 -12.07 -10.06
CA VAL A 161 7.76 -11.12 -9.38
C VAL A 161 6.54 -10.87 -10.28
N SER A 162 5.34 -10.98 -9.71
CA SER A 162 4.09 -10.73 -10.41
C SER A 162 3.23 -9.78 -9.59
N PRO A 163 3.06 -8.52 -10.03
CA PRO A 163 2.16 -7.59 -9.36
C PRO A 163 0.73 -8.15 -9.30
N LYS A 164 0.11 -8.07 -8.12
CA LYS A 164 -1.26 -8.56 -7.89
C LYS A 164 -2.17 -7.54 -7.21
N LEU A 165 -1.59 -6.58 -6.51
CA LEU A 165 -2.35 -5.61 -5.72
C LEU A 165 -1.84 -4.20 -5.99
N VAL A 166 -2.75 -3.29 -6.30
CA VAL A 166 -2.50 -1.85 -6.36
C VAL A 166 -3.21 -1.20 -5.19
N VAL A 167 -2.49 -0.37 -4.44
CA VAL A 167 -3.02 0.36 -3.29
C VAL A 167 -2.85 1.85 -3.53
N GLY A 168 -3.93 2.61 -3.37
CA GLY A 168 -3.88 4.06 -3.54
C GLY A 168 -4.85 4.81 -2.63
N PRO A 169 -4.65 6.12 -2.46
CA PRO A 169 -5.52 6.95 -1.64
C PRO A 169 -6.89 7.19 -2.29
N LYS A 170 -7.90 7.46 -1.46
CA LYS A 170 -9.29 7.69 -1.88
C LYS A 170 -9.47 8.74 -2.98
N ASN A 171 -8.72 9.83 -2.94
CA ASN A 171 -8.80 10.88 -3.96
C ASN A 171 -8.31 10.44 -5.36
N MET A 172 -7.59 9.32 -5.46
CA MET A 172 -7.14 8.71 -6.71
C MET A 172 -8.00 7.52 -7.16
N GLU A 173 -9.11 7.23 -6.48
CA GLU A 173 -9.96 6.08 -6.81
C GLU A 173 -10.44 6.10 -8.26
N GLY A 174 -10.88 7.26 -8.77
CA GLY A 174 -11.36 7.40 -10.15
C GLY A 174 -10.29 6.99 -11.17
N PRO A 175 -9.11 7.65 -11.20
CA PRO A 175 -8.01 7.28 -12.09
C PRO A 175 -7.56 5.82 -11.96
N LEU A 176 -7.46 5.27 -10.74
CA LEU A 176 -7.04 3.89 -10.51
C LEU A 176 -8.07 2.87 -11.00
N ARG A 177 -9.37 3.16 -10.83
CA ARG A 177 -10.44 2.34 -11.41
C ARG A 177 -10.45 2.41 -12.93
N THR A 178 -10.17 3.57 -13.53
CA THR A 178 -10.01 3.67 -14.98
C THR A 178 -8.88 2.77 -15.48
N LEU A 179 -7.74 2.75 -14.77
CA LEU A 179 -6.60 1.91 -15.11
C LEU A 179 -6.88 0.40 -14.97
N LEU A 180 -7.49 -0.03 -13.86
CA LEU A 180 -7.58 -1.47 -13.52
C LEU A 180 -8.95 -2.10 -13.70
N LYS A 181 -10.03 -1.33 -13.82
CA LYS A 181 -11.41 -1.84 -13.84
C LYS A 181 -12.22 -1.41 -15.06
N SER A 182 -11.82 -0.33 -15.75
CA SER A 182 -12.51 0.07 -16.98
C SER A 182 -12.13 -0.85 -18.13
N THR A 183 -13.11 -1.35 -18.87
CA THR A 183 -12.87 -2.13 -20.11
C THR A 183 -12.41 -1.23 -21.26
N LEU A 184 -12.86 0.02 -21.27
CA LEU A 184 -12.55 0.99 -22.33
C LEU A 184 -11.81 2.19 -21.73
N VAL A 185 -10.74 2.60 -22.41
CA VAL A 185 -9.96 3.78 -22.05
C VAL A 185 -9.84 4.69 -23.28
N PRO A 186 -9.81 6.02 -23.08
CA PRO A 186 -9.57 6.93 -24.19
C PRO A 186 -8.15 6.71 -24.70
N VAL A 187 -8.02 6.41 -25.99
CA VAL A 187 -6.73 6.27 -26.69
C VAL A 187 -6.63 7.38 -27.73
N LEU A 188 -5.46 8.03 -27.80
CA LEU A 188 -5.20 9.04 -28.80
C LEU A 188 -5.03 8.34 -30.16
N ALA A 189 -5.84 8.74 -31.14
CA ALA A 189 -5.74 8.23 -32.49
C ALA A 189 -4.40 8.65 -33.12
N PRO A 190 -3.95 7.98 -34.21
CA PRO A 190 -2.69 8.31 -34.88
C PRO A 190 -2.56 9.75 -35.38
N ASP A 191 -3.69 10.47 -35.45
CA ASP A 191 -3.74 11.90 -35.79
C ASP A 191 -3.26 12.83 -34.66
N GLY A 192 -3.00 12.29 -33.47
CA GLY A 192 -2.50 13.01 -32.31
C GLY A 192 -3.48 14.00 -31.69
N LYS A 193 -4.77 13.98 -32.09
CA LYS A 193 -5.77 14.98 -31.69
C LYS A 193 -7.12 14.39 -31.31
N THR A 194 -7.49 13.26 -31.90
CA THR A 194 -8.80 12.63 -31.67
C THR A 194 -8.67 11.56 -30.60
N TRP A 195 -9.54 11.59 -29.59
CA TRP A 195 -9.64 10.52 -28.61
C TRP A 195 -10.70 9.53 -29.03
N VAL A 196 -10.30 8.27 -29.21
CA VAL A 196 -11.19 7.16 -29.55
C VAL A 196 -11.25 6.15 -28.40
N PRO A 197 -12.37 5.43 -28.23
CA PRO A 197 -12.42 4.33 -27.26
C PRO A 197 -11.46 3.21 -27.70
N GLY A 198 -10.47 2.90 -26.87
CA GLY A 198 -9.60 1.74 -27.03
C GLY A 198 -9.83 0.71 -25.93
N THR A 199 -9.42 -0.52 -26.18
CA THR A 199 -9.47 -1.61 -25.19
C THR A 199 -8.42 -1.40 -24.12
N ASN A 200 -8.82 -1.51 -22.85
CA ASN A 200 -7.88 -1.49 -21.74
C ASN A 200 -7.20 -2.86 -21.59
N VAL A 201 -5.89 -2.92 -21.82
CA VAL A 201 -5.09 -4.15 -21.68
C VAL A 201 -4.80 -4.53 -20.22
N TRP A 202 -4.96 -3.58 -19.29
CA TRP A 202 -4.68 -3.77 -17.87
C TRP A 202 -5.93 -4.01 -17.02
N ALA A 203 -7.11 -4.08 -17.66
CA ALA A 203 -8.35 -4.39 -17.00
C ALA A 203 -8.23 -5.74 -16.26
N ASP A 204 -8.55 -5.74 -14.97
CA ASP A 204 -8.50 -6.87 -14.05
C ASP A 204 -7.13 -7.57 -13.92
N TYR A 205 -6.05 -6.90 -14.30
CA TYR A 205 -4.69 -7.43 -14.12
C TYR A 205 -4.28 -7.54 -12.63
N CYS A 206 -4.70 -6.56 -11.83
CA CYS A 206 -4.45 -6.50 -10.38
C CYS A 206 -5.73 -6.16 -9.62
N ASP A 207 -5.80 -6.60 -8.37
CA ASP A 207 -6.78 -6.12 -7.42
C ASP A 207 -6.48 -4.67 -7.04
N LEU A 208 -7.54 -3.88 -6.88
CA LEU A 208 -7.45 -2.49 -6.46
C LEU A 208 -7.95 -2.37 -5.03
N LEU A 209 -7.08 -1.90 -4.13
CA LEU A 209 -7.42 -1.51 -2.77
C LEU A 209 -7.34 0.00 -2.64
N VAL A 210 -8.50 0.63 -2.46
CA VAL A 210 -8.59 2.05 -2.15
C VAL A 210 -8.49 2.20 -0.64
N ALA A 211 -7.44 2.87 -0.18
CA ALA A 211 -7.16 3.08 1.22
C ALA A 211 -7.55 4.50 1.65
N ASP A 212 -8.58 4.61 2.48
CA ASP A 212 -9.11 5.90 2.95
C ASP A 212 -8.13 6.63 3.89
N ARG A 213 -7.19 5.90 4.49
CA ARG A 213 -6.26 6.41 5.50
C ARG A 213 -4.84 6.62 5.01
N LEU A 214 -4.58 6.41 3.71
CA LEU A 214 -3.33 6.86 3.12
C LEU A 214 -3.30 8.40 3.00
N PRO A 215 -2.11 9.01 3.04
CA PRO A 215 -1.97 10.44 2.78
C PRO A 215 -2.57 10.81 1.42
N GLN A 216 -3.47 11.80 1.43
CA GLN A 216 -4.16 12.28 0.23
C GLN A 216 -3.39 13.42 -0.46
N ALA A 217 -2.37 13.99 0.20
CA ALA A 217 -1.59 15.09 -0.34
C ALA A 217 -0.81 14.68 -1.59
N VAL A 218 -0.69 15.62 -2.54
CA VAL A 218 0.14 15.49 -3.73
C VAL A 218 1.57 15.89 -3.37
N GLY A 219 2.53 14.96 -3.49
CA GLY A 219 3.89 15.18 -2.99
C GLY A 219 4.00 15.00 -1.47
N ASN A 220 5.24 14.79 -0.99
CA ASN A 220 5.53 14.76 0.45
C ASN A 220 5.37 16.15 1.06
#